data_AF-A0A3D2CP32-F1
#
_entry.id   AF-A0A3D2CP32-F1
#
_cell.length_a   1.000
_cell.length_b   1.000
_cell.length_c   1.000
_cell.angle_alpha   90.00
_cell.angle_beta   90.00
_cell.angle_gamma   90.00
#
_symmetry.space_group_name_H-M   'P 1'
#
loop_
_entity.id
_entity.type
_entity.pdbx_description
1 polymer ?
#
loop_
_entity_poly.entity_id
_entity_poly.type
_entity_poly.pdbx_seq_one_letter_code
_entity_poly.pdbx_strand_id
1 'polypeptide(L)'
;MKKSLLSITLTSLLATSAFISTSASATDIEGLSANVGVVSQYIFRGVVQTDTASASAGVDYENSGFYVGTWAADVQDGLEIDVYGGYGNELDNGLGYSVGFT
;
A
#
# COMPACT_ATOMS: atom_id res chain seq x y z
N MET A 1 -24.86 -30.10 11.99
CA MET A 1 -24.78 -28.64 12.22
C MET A 1 -23.39 -28.20 12.71
N LYS A 2 -22.88 -28.67 13.85
CA LYS A 2 -21.55 -28.27 14.39
C LYS A 2 -20.37 -28.44 13.41
N LYS A 3 -20.32 -29.55 12.65
CA LYS A 3 -19.27 -29.81 11.65
C LYS A 3 -19.34 -28.89 10.43
N SER A 4 -20.56 -28.51 10.02
CA SER A 4 -20.80 -27.59 8.90
C SER A 4 -20.48 -26.15 9.29
N LEU A 5 -20.78 -25.75 10.53
CA LEU A 5 -20.36 -24.47 11.08
C LEU A 5 -18.83 -24.39 11.12
N LEU A 6 -18.15 -25.43 11.63
CA LEU A 6 -16.68 -25.46 11.71
C LEU A 6 -15.99 -25.42 10.33
N SER A 7 -16.53 -26.11 9.32
CA SER A 7 -16.04 -26.01 7.94
C SER A 7 -16.25 -24.62 7.35
N ILE A 8 -17.40 -23.97 7.59
CA ILE A 8 -17.64 -22.60 7.11
C ILE A 8 -16.67 -21.61 7.76
N THR A 9 -16.42 -21.73 9.07
CA THR A 9 -15.45 -20.87 9.77
C THR A 9 -14.02 -21.08 9.27
N LEU A 10 -13.64 -22.32 8.97
CA LEU A 10 -12.30 -22.64 8.46
C LEU A 10 -12.12 -22.13 7.02
N THR A 11 -13.12 -22.28 6.17
CA THR A 11 -13.08 -21.74 4.79
C THR A 11 -13.10 -20.21 4.77
N SER A 12 -13.84 -19.55 5.67
CA SER A 12 -13.78 -18.08 5.80
C SER A 12 -12.43 -17.59 6.32
N LEU A 13 -11.77 -18.37 7.18
CA LEU A 13 -10.44 -18.06 7.69
C LEU A 13 -9.36 -18.24 6.61
N LEU A 14 -9.48 -19.26 5.75
CA LEU A 14 -8.57 -19.46 4.61
C LEU A 14 -8.85 -18.51 3.43
N ALA A 15 -10.09 -18.06 3.26
CA ALA A 15 -10.44 -17.02 2.28
C ALA A 15 -9.93 -15.62 2.68
N THR A 16 -9.48 -15.47 3.94
CA THR A 16 -8.72 -14.30 4.37
C THR A 16 -7.30 -14.47 3.85
N SER A 17 -7.06 -14.08 2.60
CA SER A 17 -5.69 -13.91 2.10
C SER A 17 -4.94 -13.04 3.11
N ALA A 18 -3.85 -13.57 3.68
CA ALA A 18 -3.11 -12.90 4.73
C ALA A 18 -2.41 -11.66 4.16
N PHE A 19 -3.11 -10.54 4.18
CA PHE A 19 -2.58 -9.22 3.89
C PHE A 19 -2.32 -8.53 5.22
N ILE A 20 -1.06 -8.30 5.53
CA ILE A 20 -0.67 -7.49 6.69
C ILE A 20 -0.07 -6.24 6.12
N SER A 21 -0.72 -5.10 6.38
CA SER A 21 -0.20 -3.78 6.05
C SER A 21 -0.27 -2.92 7.30
N THR A 22 0.79 -2.17 7.56
CA THR A 22 0.85 -1.21 8.66
C THR A 22 1.43 0.10 8.15
N SER A 23 0.87 1.20 8.63
CA SER A 23 1.37 2.54 8.40
C SER A 23 1.71 3.20 9.74
N ALA A 24 2.72 4.06 9.71
CA ALA A 24 3.16 4.84 10.84
C ALA A 24 3.45 6.28 10.38
N SER A 25 3.05 7.25 11.19
CA SER A 25 3.44 8.65 11.01
C SER A 25 4.62 8.96 11.93
N ALA A 26 5.58 9.76 11.46
CA ALA A 26 6.69 10.21 12.28
C ALA A 26 6.22 11.25 13.30
N THR A 27 6.66 11.09 14.56
CA THR A 27 6.26 12.00 15.65
C THR A 27 6.94 13.37 15.56
N ASP A 28 8.18 13.41 15.07
CA ASP A 28 9.01 14.62 15.11
C ASP A 28 9.05 15.40 13.78
N ILE A 29 8.53 14.82 12.70
CA ILE A 29 8.51 15.42 11.36
C ILE A 29 7.08 15.36 10.85
N GLU A 30 6.36 16.47 10.96
CA GLU A 30 5.01 16.59 10.43
C GLU A 30 5.01 16.30 8.93
N GLY A 31 4.03 15.50 8.49
CA GLY A 31 3.89 15.11 7.10
C GLY A 31 4.72 13.89 6.69
N LEU A 32 5.71 13.47 7.48
CA LEU A 32 6.48 12.25 7.20
C LEU A 32 5.72 11.02 7.70
N SER A 33 5.54 10.05 6.81
CA SER A 33 4.97 8.75 7.16
C SER A 33 5.69 7.62 6.42
N ALA A 34 5.50 6.40 6.91
CA ALA A 34 6.03 5.20 6.30
C ALA A 34 4.99 4.09 6.38
N ASN A 35 5.07 3.16 5.43
CA ASN A 35 4.23 1.98 5.41
C ASN A 35 5.06 0.75 5.10
N VAL A 36 4.64 -0.40 5.62
CA VAL A 36 5.17 -1.72 5.24
C VAL A 36 4.03 -2.71 5.10
N GLY A 37 4.19 -3.68 4.21
CA GLY A 37 3.19 -4.70 3.99
C GLY A 37 3.77 -6.01 3.49
N VAL A 38 3.01 -7.08 3.65
CA VAL A 38 3.30 -8.39 3.07
C VAL A 38 2.01 -8.95 2.49
N VAL A 39 2.11 -9.45 1.25
CA VAL A 39 1.03 -10.08 0.51
C VAL A 39 1.42 -11.49 0.11
N SER A 40 0.46 -12.40 -0.02
CA SER A 40 0.74 -13.78 -0.45
C SER A 40 1.15 -13.88 -1.92
N GLN A 41 0.71 -12.93 -2.74
CA GLN A 41 1.08 -12.79 -4.15
C GLN A 41 0.89 -11.33 -4.55
N TYR A 42 1.89 -10.75 -5.20
CA TYR A 42 1.80 -9.38 -5.71
C TYR A 42 1.36 -9.40 -7.18
N ILE A 43 0.26 -8.70 -7.48
CA ILE A 43 -0.29 -8.55 -8.82
C ILE A 43 -0.36 -7.07 -9.15
N PHE A 44 0.39 -6.65 -10.15
CA PHE A 44 0.41 -5.28 -10.63
C PHE A 44 -0.29 -5.20 -11.99
N ARG A 45 -1.37 -4.42 -12.07
CA ARG A 45 -2.18 -4.21 -13.29
C ARG A 45 -2.57 -5.52 -14.02
N GLY A 46 -2.85 -6.57 -13.24
CA GLY A 46 -3.25 -7.89 -13.76
C GLY A 46 -2.10 -8.84 -14.09
N VAL A 47 -0.84 -8.43 -13.88
CA VAL A 47 0.36 -9.26 -14.09
C VAL A 47 0.94 -9.67 -12.74
N VAL A 48 1.15 -10.98 -12.55
CA VAL A 48 1.81 -11.54 -11.37
C VAL A 48 3.27 -11.09 -11.36
N GLN A 49 3.68 -10.39 -10.30
CA GLN A 49 5.04 -9.87 -10.16
C GLN A 49 5.98 -10.87 -9.48
N THR A 50 5.44 -11.78 -8.68
CA THR A 50 6.18 -12.88 -8.05
C THR A 50 5.24 -14.05 -7.73
N ASP A 51 5.75 -15.28 -7.84
CA ASP A 51 5.00 -16.50 -7.52
C ASP A 51 4.96 -16.81 -6.02
N THR A 52 5.70 -16.06 -5.21
CA THR A 52 5.76 -16.21 -3.75
C THR A 52 5.20 -14.99 -3.03
N ALA A 53 5.21 -15.03 -1.69
CA ALA A 53 4.88 -13.86 -0.90
C ALA A 53 5.81 -12.70 -1.26
N SER A 54 5.25 -11.48 -1.31
CA SER A 54 5.96 -10.24 -1.62
C SER A 54 5.84 -9.30 -0.44
N ALA A 55 6.95 -8.65 -0.10
CA ALA A 55 6.98 -7.58 0.89
C ALA A 55 7.07 -6.23 0.18
N SER A 56 6.40 -5.22 0.74
CA SER A 56 6.45 -3.85 0.27
C SER A 56 6.77 -2.88 1.39
N ALA A 57 7.40 -1.76 1.06
CA ALA A 57 7.63 -0.65 1.98
C ALA A 57 7.53 0.68 1.24
N GLY A 58 7.14 1.73 1.95
CA GLY A 58 7.09 3.07 1.41
C GLY A 58 7.40 4.12 2.46
N VAL A 59 7.87 5.28 1.99
CA VAL A 59 8.08 6.49 2.78
C VAL A 59 7.49 7.66 2.02
N ASP A 60 6.72 8.47 2.73
CA ASP A 60 5.92 9.55 2.19
C ASP A 60 6.19 10.83 2.99
N TYR A 61 6.27 11.96 2.30
CA TYR A 61 6.27 13.28 2.91
C TYR A 61 5.22 14.16 2.25
N GLU A 62 4.31 14.73 3.04
CA GLU A 62 3.30 15.67 2.59
C GLU A 62 3.32 16.96 3.42
N ASN A 63 3.31 18.11 2.75
CA ASN A 63 3.23 19.41 3.42
C ASN A 63 2.57 20.47 2.53
N SER A 64 1.50 21.10 3.02
CA SER A 64 0.83 22.23 2.37
C SER A 64 0.52 22.01 0.88
N GLY A 65 0.08 20.79 0.55
CA GLY A 65 -0.27 20.39 -0.81
C GLY A 65 0.86 19.80 -1.62
N PHE A 66 2.12 19.99 -1.23
CA PHE A 66 3.24 19.26 -1.81
C PHE A 66 3.28 17.84 -1.24
N TYR A 67 3.54 16.85 -2.08
CA TYR A 67 3.85 15.50 -1.63
C TYR A 67 4.96 14.86 -2.46
N VAL A 68 5.75 14.02 -1.82
CA VAL A 68 6.76 13.17 -2.46
C VAL A 68 6.84 11.87 -1.69
N GLY A 69 7.05 10.76 -2.41
CA GLY A 69 7.19 9.47 -1.77
C GLY A 69 7.95 8.49 -2.64
N THR A 70 8.29 7.39 -2.01
CA THR A 70 8.80 6.21 -2.69
C THR A 70 8.07 4.99 -2.18
N TRP A 71 7.88 4.04 -3.08
CA TRP A 71 7.36 2.73 -2.77
C TRP A 71 8.28 1.69 -3.36
N ALA A 72 8.50 0.59 -2.64
CA ALA A 72 9.31 -0.51 -3.11
C ALA A 72 8.66 -1.84 -2.77
N ALA A 73 8.82 -2.82 -3.66
CA ALA A 73 8.40 -4.19 -3.40
C ALA A 73 9.36 -5.23 -3.96
N ASP A 74 9.42 -6.35 -3.26
CA ASP A 74 10.08 -7.56 -3.73
C ASP A 74 9.26 -8.20 -4.86
N VAL A 75 9.88 -8.33 -6.02
CA VAL A 75 9.32 -8.93 -7.25
C VAL A 75 10.26 -10.02 -7.76
N GLN A 76 9.81 -10.80 -8.75
CA GLN A 76 10.55 -11.95 -9.26
C GLN A 76 11.95 -11.61 -9.76
N ASP A 77 12.09 -10.42 -10.37
CA ASP A 77 13.34 -9.91 -10.94
C ASP A 77 14.11 -8.96 -9.98
N GLY A 78 13.81 -9.01 -8.67
CA GLY A 78 14.52 -8.25 -7.64
C GLY A 78 13.63 -7.24 -6.94
N LEU A 79 14.10 -5.99 -6.84
CA LEU A 79 13.39 -4.92 -6.13
C LEU A 79 12.80 -3.94 -7.13
N GLU A 80 11.47 -3.82 -7.14
CA GLU A 80 10.78 -2.72 -7.81
C GLU A 80 10.83 -1.49 -6.90
N ILE A 81 11.14 -0.32 -7.46
CA ILE A 81 11.16 0.95 -6.74
C ILE A 81 10.46 1.99 -7.61
N ASP A 82 9.39 2.54 -7.09
CA ASP A 82 8.69 3.68 -7.64
C ASP A 82 8.99 4.94 -6.82
N VAL A 83 9.07 6.06 -7.52
CA VAL A 83 9.17 7.39 -6.91
C VAL A 83 8.07 8.24 -7.51
N TYR A 84 7.30 8.87 -6.64
CA TYR A 84 6.22 9.74 -7.05
C TYR A 84 6.28 11.05 -6.32
N GLY A 85 5.61 12.04 -6.88
CA GLY A 85 5.43 13.31 -6.23
C GLY A 85 4.49 14.20 -7.02
N GLY A 86 4.07 15.28 -6.37
CA GLY A 86 3.16 16.22 -6.97
C GLY A 86 2.81 17.36 -6.04
N TYR A 87 1.90 18.18 -6.54
CA TYR A 87 1.29 19.24 -5.78
C TYR A 87 -0.21 19.22 -6.02
N GLY A 88 -0.99 19.29 -4.94
CA GLY A 88 -2.43 19.39 -5.00
C GLY A 88 -2.97 20.28 -3.89
N ASN A 89 -4.12 20.89 -4.15
CA ASN A 89 -4.79 21.73 -3.15
C ASN A 89 -6.31 21.71 -3.39
N GLU A 90 -7.05 22.26 -2.45
CA GLU A 90 -8.50 22.41 -2.50
C GLU A 90 -8.85 23.89 -2.59
N LEU A 91 -9.77 24.24 -3.50
CA LEU A 91 -10.33 25.58 -3.59
C LEU A 91 -11.40 25.77 -2.49
N ASP A 92 -11.70 27.01 -2.12
CA ASP A 92 -12.71 27.35 -1.11
C ASP A 92 -14.12 26.80 -1.41
N ASN A 93 -14.41 26.44 -2.67
CA ASN A 93 -15.66 25.83 -3.10
C ASN A 93 -15.66 24.29 -3.02
N GLY A 94 -14.62 23.68 -2.45
CA GLY A 94 -14.44 22.24 -2.28
C GLY A 94 -13.91 21.51 -3.52
N LEU A 95 -13.52 22.22 -4.58
CA LEU A 95 -12.92 21.59 -5.75
C LEU A 95 -11.42 21.33 -5.50
N GLY A 96 -11.03 20.05 -5.52
CA GLY A 96 -9.63 19.64 -5.47
C GLY A 96 -8.96 19.64 -6.85
N TYR A 97 -7.69 20.05 -6.92
CA TYR A 97 -6.84 19.88 -8.09
C TYR A 97 -5.49 19.30 -7.68
N SER A 98 -4.86 18.54 -8.57
CA SER A 98 -3.48 18.10 -8.39
C SER A 98 -2.79 17.88 -9.73
N VAL A 99 -1.47 17.98 -9.69
CA VAL A 99 -0.57 17.57 -10.77
C VAL A 99 0.58 16.79 -10.15
N GLY A 100 0.96 15.69 -10.78
CA GLY A 100 2.01 14.83 -10.25
C GLY A 100 2.56 13.87 -11.29
N PHE A 101 3.56 13.11 -10.86
CA PHE A 101 4.21 12.06 -11.63
C PHE A 101 4.40 10.82 -10.75
N THR A 102 4.48 9.68 -11.42
CA THR A 102 4.88 8.38 -10.88
C THR A 102 5.60 7.61 -11.96
#